data_AF-A0A9E3GZH3-F1
#
_entry.id   AF-A0A9E3GZH3-F1
#
_cell.length_a   1.000
_cell.length_b   1.000
_cell.length_c   1.000
_cell.angle_alpha   90.00
_cell.angle_beta   90.00
_cell.angle_gamma   90.00
#
_symmetry.space_group_name_H-M   'P 1'
#
loop_
_entity.id
_entity.type
_entity.pdbx_description
1 polymer ?
#
loop_
_entity_poly.entity_id
_entity_poly.type
_entity_poly.pdbx_seq_one_letter_code
_entity_poly.pdbx_strand_id
1 'polypeptide(L)'
;MIVLTAAARRHVRALQEHYEARDRLEAVQGLRTALTAAWGKITADPAAGLPAPRPYPRLAQPGRAWIKTGRYWIAYSTRPPVAIVAVFHDAANIAGRL
;
A
#
# COMPACT_ATOMS: atom_id res chain seq x y z
N MET A 1 -9.34 3.59 12.26
CA MET A 1 -9.50 4.41 11.04
C MET A 1 -8.16 4.38 10.29
N ILE A 2 -8.15 4.02 9.01
CA ILE A 2 -6.92 3.91 8.22
C ILE A 2 -6.43 5.31 7.85
N VAL A 3 -5.24 5.70 8.27
CA VAL A 3 -4.66 7.00 7.90
C VAL A 3 -3.97 6.87 6.54
N LEU A 4 -4.58 7.49 5.52
CA LEU A 4 -4.03 7.59 4.16
C LEU A 4 -3.54 9.01 3.90
N THR A 5 -2.33 9.16 3.38
CA THR A 5 -1.86 10.44 2.81
C THR A 5 -2.63 10.80 1.53
N ALA A 6 -2.54 12.06 1.08
CA ALA A 6 -3.15 12.49 -0.18
C ALA A 6 -2.64 11.66 -1.38
N ALA A 7 -1.35 11.32 -1.40
CA ALA A 7 -0.76 10.45 -2.43
C ALA A 7 -1.35 9.03 -2.39
N ALA A 8 -1.43 8.42 -1.20
CA ALA A 8 -2.04 7.11 -1.04
C ALA A 8 -3.51 7.08 -1.48
N ARG A 9 -4.28 8.13 -1.16
CA ARG A 9 -5.68 8.26 -1.62
C ARG A 9 -5.78 8.31 -3.13
N ARG A 10 -4.88 9.02 -3.81
CA ARG A 10 -4.82 9.04 -5.28
C ARG A 10 -4.53 7.66 -5.85
N HIS A 11 -3.61 6.90 -5.26
CA HIS A 11 -3.30 5.54 -5.72
C HIS A 11 -4.48 4.59 -5.53
N VAL A 12 -5.13 4.65 -4.37
CA VAL A 12 -6.32 3.84 -4.08
C VAL A 12 -7.44 4.19 -5.05
N ARG A 13 -7.70 5.48 -5.29
CA ARG A 13 -8.71 5.93 -6.24
C ARG A 13 -8.40 5.45 -7.67
N ALA A 14 -7.16 5.63 -8.13
CA ALA A 14 -6.76 5.18 -9.47
C ALA A 14 -6.92 3.65 -9.65
N LEU A 15 -6.65 2.86 -8.60
CA LEU A 15 -6.90 1.41 -8.61
C LEU A 15 -8.40 1.09 -8.65
N GLN A 16 -9.21 1.80 -7.85
CA GLN A 16 -10.66 1.64 -7.86
C GLN A 16 -11.25 1.95 -9.25
N GLU A 17 -10.95 3.13 -9.80
CA GLU A 17 -11.38 3.53 -11.14
C GLU A 17 -10.94 2.52 -12.21
N HIS A 18 -9.71 2.00 -12.12
CA HIS A 18 -9.21 0.98 -13.05
C HIS A 18 -10.01 -0.34 -12.99
N TYR A 19 -10.43 -0.76 -11.80
CA TYR A 19 -11.22 -1.98 -11.61
C TYR A 19 -12.69 -1.79 -11.95
N GLU A 20 -13.27 -0.65 -11.59
CA GLU A 20 -14.65 -0.28 -11.93
C GLU A 20 -14.82 -0.18 -13.46
N ALA A 21 -13.89 0.45 -14.16
CA ALA A 21 -13.90 0.50 -15.63
C ALA A 21 -13.75 -0.87 -16.33
N ARG A 22 -13.49 -1.95 -15.57
CA ARG A 22 -13.36 -3.33 -16.06
C ARG A 22 -14.42 -4.26 -15.46
N ASP A 23 -15.42 -3.71 -14.78
CA ASP A 23 -16.47 -4.44 -14.05
C ASP A 23 -15.92 -5.48 -13.05
N ARG A 24 -14.74 -5.22 -12.48
CA ARG A 24 -14.08 -6.13 -11.52
C ARG A 24 -14.38 -5.74 -10.08
N LEU A 25 -15.64 -5.87 -9.66
CA LEU A 25 -16.08 -5.53 -8.30
C LEU A 25 -15.33 -6.32 -7.20
N GLU A 26 -15.00 -7.59 -7.47
CA GLU A 26 -14.19 -8.41 -6.56
C GLU A 26 -12.79 -7.84 -6.31
N ALA A 27 -12.20 -7.18 -7.31
CA ALA A 27 -10.88 -6.56 -7.16
C ALA A 27 -10.94 -5.31 -6.27
N VAL A 28 -12.04 -4.55 -6.33
CA VAL A 28 -12.31 -3.43 -5.43
C VAL A 28 -12.47 -3.92 -3.98
N GLN A 29 -13.20 -5.02 -3.77
CA GLN A 29 -13.31 -5.65 -2.46
C GLN A 29 -11.96 -6.16 -1.96
N GLY A 30 -11.19 -6.83 -2.82
CA GLY A 30 -9.84 -7.29 -2.52
C GLY A 30 -8.89 -6.17 -2.11
N LEU A 31 -8.98 -5.00 -2.77
CA LEU A 31 -8.23 -3.80 -2.40
C LEU A 31 -8.61 -3.31 -0.99
N ARG A 32 -9.91 -3.22 -0.68
CA ARG A 32 -10.39 -2.80 0.65
C ARG A 32 -9.91 -3.77 1.74
N THR A 33 -10.06 -5.07 1.51
CA THR A 33 -9.58 -6.10 2.44
C THR A 33 -8.07 -6.00 2.67
N ALA A 34 -7.30 -5.77 1.61
CA ALA A 34 -5.85 -5.62 1.72
C ALA A 34 -5.44 -4.37 2.54
N LEU A 35 -6.13 -3.25 2.35
CA LEU A 35 -5.88 -2.04 3.14
C LEU A 35 -6.22 -2.24 4.62
N THR A 36 -7.35 -2.88 4.93
CA THR A 36 -7.77 -3.18 6.31
C THR A 36 -6.79 -4.11 7.00
N ALA A 37 -6.39 -5.20 6.33
CA ALA A 37 -5.42 -6.14 6.90
C ALA A 37 -4.03 -5.52 7.06
N ALA A 38 -3.59 -4.67 6.13
CA ALA A 38 -2.34 -3.92 6.29
C ALA A 38 -2.42 -2.96 7.47
N TRP A 39 -3.52 -2.22 7.62
CA TRP A 39 -3.71 -1.33 8.76
C TRP A 39 -3.67 -2.07 10.09
N GLY A 40 -4.33 -3.24 10.18
CA GLY A 40 -4.28 -4.09 11.37
C GLY A 40 -2.86 -4.50 11.73
N LYS A 41 -2.07 -4.96 10.75
CA LYS A 41 -0.66 -5.33 10.95
C LYS A 41 0.21 -4.14 11.36
N ILE A 42 0.07 -3.01 10.69
CA ILE A 42 0.84 -1.79 10.98
C ILE A 42 0.51 -1.25 12.38
N THR A 43 -0.75 -1.32 12.79
CA THR A 43 -1.18 -0.86 14.12
C THR A 43 -0.68 -1.78 15.22
N ALA A 44 -0.66 -3.10 14.98
CA ALA A 44 -0.17 -4.08 15.94
C ALA A 44 1.35 -4.01 16.10
N ASP A 45 2.08 -3.88 14.99
CA ASP A 45 3.54 -3.74 14.98
C ASP A 45 4.00 -2.84 13.81
N PRO A 46 4.27 -1.55 14.06
CA PRO A 46 4.76 -0.64 13.04
C PRO A 46 6.12 -1.04 12.45
N ALA A 47 6.93 -1.83 13.17
CA ALA A 47 8.26 -2.26 12.74
C ALA A 47 8.25 -3.56 11.92
N ALA A 48 7.11 -4.26 11.82
CA ALA A 48 6.99 -5.53 11.10
C ALA A 48 7.17 -5.44 9.57
N GLY A 49 7.22 -4.23 9.00
CA GLY A 49 7.36 -4.02 7.57
C GLY A 49 8.78 -4.23 7.06
N LEU A 50 8.88 -4.60 5.79
CA LEU A 50 10.14 -4.69 5.06
C LEU A 50 10.68 -3.29 4.72
N PRO A 51 12.00 -3.09 4.63
CA PRO A 51 12.57 -1.81 4.20
C PRO A 51 12.20 -1.46 2.76
N ALA A 52 11.99 -2.47 1.90
CA ALA A 52 11.56 -2.33 0.51
C ALA A 52 10.84 -3.59 0.01
N PRO A 53 10.04 -3.51 -1.07
CA PRO A 53 9.58 -4.70 -1.78
C PRO A 53 10.78 -5.47 -2.31
N ARG A 54 10.77 -6.80 -2.19
CA ARG A 54 11.89 -7.66 -2.63
C ARG A 54 12.39 -7.39 -4.05
N PRO A 55 11.52 -7.13 -5.07
CA PRO A 55 11.97 -6.84 -6.43
C PRO A 55 12.63 -5.47 -6.59
N TYR A 56 12.50 -4.58 -5.59
CA TYR A 56 12.88 -3.17 -5.69
C TYR A 56 13.67 -2.71 -4.45
N PRO A 57 14.84 -3.30 -4.15
CA PRO A 57 15.61 -2.97 -2.95
C PRO A 57 16.01 -1.49 -2.89
N ARG A 58 16.18 -0.84 -4.05
CA ARG A 58 16.48 0.60 -4.19
C ARG A 58 15.39 1.54 -3.64
N LEU A 59 14.20 1.04 -3.33
CA LEU A 59 13.12 1.84 -2.74
C LEU A 59 13.21 1.92 -1.21
N ALA A 60 14.24 1.34 -0.61
CA ALA A 60 14.47 1.43 0.82
C ALA A 60 14.73 2.89 1.22
N GLN A 61 13.94 3.38 2.19
CA GLN A 61 14.06 4.75 2.67
C GLN A 61 13.90 4.79 4.19
N PRO A 62 14.74 5.54 4.92
CA PRO A 62 14.58 5.73 6.35
C PRO A 62 13.19 6.25 6.72
N GLY A 63 12.57 5.68 7.75
CA GLY A 63 11.24 6.07 8.21
C GLY A 63 10.08 5.57 7.33
N ARG A 64 10.37 4.71 6.34
CA ARG A 64 9.37 4.05 5.50
C ARG A 64 9.54 2.54 5.59
N ALA A 65 8.42 1.85 5.64
CA ALA A 65 8.38 0.40 5.56
C ALA A 65 7.29 -0.06 4.60
N TRP A 66 7.37 -1.33 4.24
CA TRP A 66 6.58 -1.95 3.20
C TRP A 66 5.97 -3.24 3.69
N ILE A 67 4.69 -3.44 3.38
CA ILE A 67 4.01 -4.69 3.68
C ILE A 67 3.31 -5.20 2.43
N LYS A 68 3.38 -6.52 2.22
CA LYS A 68 2.58 -7.20 1.20
C LYS A 68 1.30 -7.73 1.84
N THR A 69 0.16 -7.35 1.29
CA THR A 69 -1.15 -7.87 1.71
C THR A 69 -1.96 -8.24 0.48
N GLY A 70 -2.29 -9.51 0.33
CA GLY A 70 -2.88 -10.04 -0.91
C GLY A 70 -1.97 -9.73 -2.11
N ARG A 71 -2.57 -9.12 -3.15
CA ARG A 71 -1.88 -8.70 -4.38
C ARG A 71 -1.34 -7.27 -4.32
N TYR A 72 -1.22 -6.67 -3.14
CA TYR A 72 -0.84 -5.26 -3.01
C TYR A 72 0.41 -5.08 -2.18
N TRP A 73 1.30 -4.22 -2.67
CA TRP A 73 2.38 -3.62 -1.91
C TRP A 73 1.91 -2.30 -1.31
N ILE A 74 2.06 -2.15 -0.01
CA ILE A 74 1.63 -0.99 0.74
C ILE A 74 2.85 -0.40 1.44
N ALA A 75 3.19 0.83 1.08
CA ALA A 75 4.23 1.60 1.76
C ALA A 75 3.58 2.45 2.85
N TYR A 76 4.22 2.54 4.01
CA TYR A 76 3.76 3.35 5.13
C TYR A 76 4.92 4.03 5.87
N SER A 77 4.63 5.14 6.54
CA SER A 77 5.55 5.83 7.44
C SER A 77 5.64 5.07 8.76
N THR A 78 6.86 4.75 9.20
CA THR A 78 7.11 4.19 10.54
C THR A 78 7.30 5.26 11.59
N ARG A 79 7.41 6.54 11.18
CA ARG A 79 7.47 7.69 12.10
C ARG A 79 6.05 8.23 12.36
N PRO A 80 5.76 8.70 13.59
CA PRO A 80 4.50 9.36 13.88
C PRO A 80 4.29 10.63 13.01
N PRO A 81 3.08 10.86 12.46
CA PRO A 81 1.95 9.93 12.47
C PRO A 81 2.15 8.76 11.49
N VAL A 82 1.91 7.54 11.97
CA VAL A 82 1.93 6.33 11.14
C VAL A 82 0.81 6.42 10.11
N ALA A 83 1.17 6.40 8.83
CA ALA A 83 0.24 6.59 7.72
C ALA A 83 0.67 5.77 6.51
N ILE A 84 -0.29 5.25 5.76
CA ILE A 84 -0.05 4.64 4.45
C ILE A 84 0.27 5.77 3.47
N VAL A 85 1.43 5.66 2.81
CA VAL A 85 1.96 6.67 1.90
C VAL A 85 1.77 6.29 0.43
N ALA A 86 1.75 5.00 0.10
CA ALA A 86 1.52 4.52 -1.26
C ALA A 86 0.94 3.11 -1.28
N VAL A 87 0.17 2.81 -2.33
CA VAL A 87 -0.44 1.49 -2.58
C VAL A 87 -0.20 1.13 -4.04
N PHE A 88 0.27 -0.08 -4.29
CA PHE A 88 0.54 -0.59 -5.65
C PHE A 88 0.05 -2.03 -5.77
N HIS A 89 -0.49 -2.39 -6.93
CA HIS A 89 -0.68 -3.80 -7.27
C HIS A 89 0.68 -4.48 -7.47
N ASP A 90 0.81 -5.76 -7.14
CA ASP A 90 2.09 -6.47 -7.14
C ASP A 90 2.70 -6.67 -8.53
N ALA A 91 1.85 -6.80 -9.55
CA ALA A 91 2.24 -6.76 -10.95
C ALA A 91 2.54 -5.34 -11.49
N ALA A 92 2.32 -4.28 -10.71
CA ALA A 92 2.64 -2.93 -11.16
C ALA A 92 4.15 -2.72 -11.19
N ASN A 93 4.66 -2.05 -12.23
CA ASN A 93 6.02 -1.54 -12.18
C ASN A 93 6.08 -0.37 -11.18
N ILE A 94 6.64 -0.60 -9.99
CA ILE A 94 6.70 0.38 -8.90
C ILE A 94 7.89 1.34 -9.07
N ALA A 95 8.89 0.95 -9.86
CA ALA A 95 10.09 1.75 -10.08
C ALA A 95 9.74 3.16 -10.61
N GLY A 96 10.08 4.20 -9.84
CA GLY A 96 9.89 5.61 -10.24
C GLY A 96 8.47 6.16 -10.07
N ARG A 97 7.55 5.45 -9.38
CA ARG A 97 6.16 5.89 -9.16
C ARG A 97 5.87 6.33 -7.73
N LEU A 98 6.93 6.67 -6.99
CA LEU A 98 6.95 6.96 -5.55
C LEU A 98 7.53 8.34 -5.26
#